data_AF-A0A8J4C220-F1
#
_entry.id   AF-A0A8J4C220-F1
#
_cell.length_a   1.000
_cell.length_b   1.000
_cell.length_c   1.000
_cell.angle_alpha   90.00
_cell.angle_beta   90.00
_cell.angle_gamma   90.00
#
_symmetry.space_group_name_H-M   'P 1'
#
loop_
_entity.id
_entity.type
_entity.pdbx_description
1 polymer ?
#
loop_
_entity_poly.entity_id
_entity_poly.type
_entity_poly.pdbx_seq_one_letter_code
_entity_poly.pdbx_strand_id
1 'polypeptide(L)'
;MGFPQRSTEEASSAVFVGLEARLLSGNYTCPRCKARVPELPCECHICGLTLISSPHLARSYHHLFPVPPYHEDSKERAEEAAGVLIRQPAMRDEVPTSTGSYCFGCLREVSQPGAAGQLHLTLRCGRCKQVFCFECDAYVHEQLHNCPGCEFGGT
;
A
#
# COMPACT_ATOMS: atom_id res chain seq x y z
N MET A 1 4.44 -18.73 -15.89
CA MET A 1 5.54 -18.43 -14.96
C MET A 1 5.61 -19.51 -13.88
N GLY A 2 6.79 -19.82 -13.35
CA GLY A 2 6.98 -20.78 -12.26
C GLY A 2 7.70 -20.17 -11.06
N PHE A 3 7.37 -20.64 -9.85
CA PHE A 3 7.99 -20.21 -8.60
C PHE A 3 8.96 -21.28 -8.11
N PRO A 4 10.27 -21.13 -8.35
CA PRO A 4 11.25 -22.12 -7.91
C PRO A 4 11.51 -22.00 -6.40
N GLN A 5 11.75 -23.14 -5.75
CA GLN A 5 12.22 -23.17 -4.37
C GLN A 5 13.73 -22.92 -4.32
N ARG A 6 14.19 -22.22 -3.27
CA ARG A 6 15.60 -22.07 -2.97
C ARG A 6 16.11 -23.38 -2.38
N SER A 7 17.14 -23.97 -2.96
CA SER A 7 17.78 -25.16 -2.37
C SER A 7 18.50 -24.78 -1.08
N THR A 8 18.22 -25.51 0.00
CA THR A 8 18.93 -25.39 1.28
C THR A 8 20.23 -26.20 1.32
N GLU A 9 20.46 -27.01 0.29
CA GLU A 9 21.69 -27.77 0.13
C GLU A 9 22.86 -26.82 -0.08
N GLU A 10 23.95 -27.12 0.62
CA GLU A 10 25.13 -26.31 0.88
C GLU A 10 25.43 -25.25 -0.19
N ALA A 11 25.58 -24.00 0.26
CA ALA A 11 25.97 -22.82 -0.55
C ALA A 11 27.27 -23.02 -1.36
N SER A 12 27.97 -24.14 -1.13
CA SER A 12 29.21 -24.58 -1.75
C SER A 12 29.02 -25.48 -2.98
N SER A 13 27.80 -25.96 -3.25
CA SER A 13 27.54 -26.87 -4.38
C SER A 13 27.44 -26.09 -5.71
N ALA A 14 28.58 -25.98 -6.41
CA ALA A 14 28.62 -25.45 -7.77
C ALA A 14 27.93 -26.43 -8.73
N VAL A 15 27.02 -25.92 -9.55
CA VAL A 15 26.30 -26.71 -10.56
C VAL A 15 26.42 -26.01 -11.90
N PHE A 16 26.49 -26.80 -12.97
CA PHE A 16 26.44 -26.30 -14.33
C PHE A 16 25.07 -25.67 -14.59
N VAL A 17 25.08 -24.38 -14.92
CA VAL A 17 23.86 -23.62 -15.21
C VAL A 17 23.99 -22.85 -16.53
N GLY A 18 22.85 -22.69 -17.20
CA GLY A 18 22.73 -21.96 -18.46
C GLY A 18 23.16 -22.77 -19.69
N LEU A 19 23.01 -22.15 -20.87
CA LEU A 19 23.34 -22.77 -22.17
C LEU A 19 24.84 -23.04 -22.34
N GLU A 20 25.68 -22.23 -21.73
CA GLU A 20 27.15 -22.35 -21.79
C GLU A 20 27.74 -23.25 -20.70
N ALA A 21 26.89 -23.91 -19.87
CA ALA A 21 27.31 -24.75 -18.76
C ALA A 21 28.40 -24.08 -17.89
N ARG A 22 28.08 -22.91 -17.32
CA ARG A 22 28.97 -22.23 -16.38
C ARG A 22 28.78 -22.83 -14.99
N LEU A 23 29.88 -23.09 -14.28
CA LEU A 23 29.87 -23.51 -12.88
C LEU A 23 29.52 -22.30 -12.00
N LEU A 24 28.28 -22.24 -11.52
CA LEU A 24 27.81 -21.21 -10.59
C LEU A 24 27.06 -21.87 -9.41
N SER A 25 26.79 -21.08 -8.39
CA SER A 25 25.93 -21.51 -7.27
C SER A 25 24.51 -21.76 -7.79
N GLY A 26 24.08 -23.03 -7.84
CA GLY A 26 22.76 -23.41 -8.30
C GLY A 26 21.71 -23.21 -7.22
N ASN A 27 21.31 -21.96 -6.97
CA ASN A 27 20.49 -21.58 -5.81
C ASN A 27 19.00 -21.94 -5.92
N TYR A 28 18.48 -22.05 -7.14
CA TYR A 28 17.06 -22.24 -7.41
C TYR A 28 16.81 -23.46 -8.30
N THR A 29 15.73 -24.19 -8.03
CA THR A 29 15.35 -25.38 -8.81
C THR A 29 14.08 -25.13 -9.60
N CYS A 30 14.13 -25.32 -10.92
CA CYS A 30 12.98 -25.19 -11.79
C CYS A 30 11.89 -26.21 -11.41
N PRO A 31 10.63 -25.80 -11.18
CA PRO A 31 9.57 -26.70 -10.74
C PRO A 31 9.20 -27.75 -11.80
N ARG A 32 9.40 -27.44 -13.09
CA ARG A 32 8.97 -28.26 -14.23
C ARG A 32 9.97 -29.34 -14.62
N CYS A 33 11.23 -28.96 -14.87
CA CYS A 33 12.27 -29.86 -15.37
C CYS A 33 13.39 -30.15 -14.35
N LYS A 34 13.31 -29.56 -13.15
CA LYS A 34 14.32 -29.71 -12.07
C LYS A 34 15.71 -29.17 -12.39
N ALA A 35 15.87 -28.41 -13.48
CA ALA A 35 17.10 -27.68 -13.78
C ALA A 35 17.46 -26.72 -12.65
N ARG A 36 18.76 -26.61 -12.31
CA ARG A 36 19.23 -25.56 -11.40
C ARG A 36 19.43 -24.24 -12.16
N VAL A 37 19.27 -23.15 -11.43
CA VAL A 37 19.35 -21.78 -11.93
C VAL A 37 20.06 -20.91 -10.88
N PRO A 38 20.95 -19.99 -11.28
CA PRO A 38 21.74 -19.21 -10.34
C PRO A 38 20.94 -18.08 -9.68
N GLU A 39 20.15 -17.35 -10.46
CA GLU A 39 19.45 -16.14 -10.03
C GLU A 39 18.06 -16.01 -10.70
N LEU A 40 17.20 -15.19 -10.09
CA LEU A 40 15.85 -14.88 -10.57
C LEU A 40 15.69 -13.36 -10.65
N PRO A 41 14.89 -12.82 -11.59
CA PRO A 41 14.08 -13.53 -12.59
C PRO A 41 14.89 -14.02 -13.80
N CYS A 42 14.54 -15.18 -14.35
CA CYS A 42 15.20 -15.70 -15.56
C CYS A 42 14.28 -16.66 -16.35
N GLU A 43 14.70 -17.07 -17.54
CA GLU A 43 14.09 -18.19 -18.26
C GLU A 43 14.87 -19.49 -18.02
N CYS A 44 14.16 -20.61 -17.87
CA CYS A 44 14.80 -21.91 -17.70
C CYS A 44 15.41 -22.40 -19.02
N HIS A 45 16.74 -22.57 -19.07
CA HIS A 45 17.49 -23.02 -20.26
C HIS A 45 17.09 -24.41 -20.81
N ILE A 46 16.39 -25.24 -20.02
CA ILE A 46 15.95 -26.59 -20.46
C ILE A 46 14.52 -26.56 -21.01
N CYS A 47 13.59 -25.89 -20.33
CA CYS A 47 12.15 -25.99 -20.64
C CYS A 47 11.49 -24.67 -21.06
N GLY A 48 12.25 -23.58 -21.15
CA GLY A 48 11.76 -22.25 -21.53
C GLY A 48 10.79 -21.60 -20.54
N LEU A 49 10.63 -22.19 -19.34
CA LEU A 49 9.71 -21.64 -18.35
C LEU A 49 10.30 -20.39 -17.70
N THR A 50 9.60 -19.26 -17.78
CA THR A 50 9.93 -18.05 -17.02
C THR A 50 9.82 -18.32 -15.52
N LEU A 51 10.92 -18.17 -14.81
CA LEU A 51 11.03 -18.33 -13.36
C LEU A 51 11.09 -16.96 -12.69
N ILE A 52 10.21 -16.76 -11.73
CA ILE A 52 10.14 -15.53 -10.92
C ILE A 52 9.94 -15.91 -9.47
N SER A 53 10.49 -15.13 -8.54
CA SER A 53 10.23 -15.34 -7.12
C SER A 53 8.95 -14.61 -6.70
N SER A 54 8.24 -15.16 -5.71
CA SER A 54 7.04 -14.52 -5.16
C SER A 54 7.30 -13.08 -4.69
N PRO A 55 8.45 -12.74 -4.06
CA PRO A 55 8.77 -11.35 -3.72
C PRO A 55 8.90 -10.39 -4.90
N HIS A 56 9.47 -10.82 -6.03
CA HIS A 56 9.56 -9.98 -7.22
C HIS A 56 8.19 -9.67 -7.80
N LEU A 57 7.30 -10.68 -7.83
CA LEU A 57 5.91 -10.50 -8.20
C LEU A 57 5.22 -9.55 -7.21
N ALA A 58 5.34 -9.81 -5.89
CA ALA A 58 4.76 -8.99 -4.83
C ALA A 58 5.12 -7.50 -4.97
N ARG A 59 6.38 -7.19 -5.28
CA ARG A 59 6.84 -5.80 -5.45
C ARG A 59 6.20 -5.11 -6.66
N SER A 60 5.90 -5.83 -7.74
CA SER A 60 5.28 -5.23 -8.91
C SER A 60 3.76 -5.05 -8.77
N TYR A 61 3.11 -5.57 -7.71
CA TYR A 61 1.67 -5.39 -7.51
C TYR A 61 1.24 -3.93 -7.45
N HIS A 62 2.08 -3.04 -6.93
CA HIS A 62 1.77 -1.61 -6.83
C HIS A 62 1.57 -0.92 -8.20
N HIS A 63 2.16 -1.47 -9.26
CA HIS A 63 1.93 -1.00 -10.64
C HIS A 63 0.71 -1.67 -11.29
N LEU A 64 0.39 -2.90 -10.89
CA LEU A 64 -0.78 -3.62 -11.39
C LEU A 64 -2.08 -3.13 -10.75
N PHE A 65 -2.03 -2.71 -9.49
CA PHE A 65 -3.16 -2.28 -8.69
C PHE A 65 -2.77 -1.05 -7.86
N PRO A 66 -2.65 0.13 -8.49
CA PRO A 66 -2.32 1.36 -7.77
C PRO A 66 -3.43 1.74 -6.80
N VAL A 67 -3.06 2.41 -5.70
CA VAL A 67 -4.03 3.00 -4.77
C VAL A 67 -4.78 4.12 -5.49
N PRO A 68 -6.12 4.12 -5.50
CA PRO A 68 -6.89 5.23 -6.07
C PRO A 68 -6.61 6.52 -5.30
N PRO A 69 -6.49 7.67 -5.99
CA PRO A 69 -6.25 8.95 -5.36
C PRO A 69 -7.35 9.26 -4.35
N TYR A 70 -6.98 9.90 -3.23
CA TYR A 70 -7.95 10.35 -2.23
C TYR A 70 -8.68 11.60 -2.72
N HIS A 71 -9.92 11.77 -2.28
CA HIS A 71 -10.74 12.91 -2.63
C HIS A 71 -10.69 13.97 -1.52
N GLU A 72 -10.68 15.24 -1.92
CA GLU A 72 -10.75 16.35 -0.97
C GLU A 72 -12.16 16.45 -0.38
N ASP A 73 -12.24 16.45 0.95
CA ASP A 73 -13.51 16.54 1.72
C ASP A 73 -14.02 17.99 1.81
N SER A 74 -13.76 18.82 0.79
CA SER A 74 -13.81 20.27 0.94
C SER A 74 -15.21 20.90 0.90
N LYS A 75 -16.31 20.21 0.54
CA LYS A 75 -17.61 20.92 0.38
C LYS A 75 -18.94 20.22 0.76
N GLU A 76 -19.02 18.92 1.03
CA GLU A 76 -20.36 18.32 1.25
C GLU A 76 -20.91 18.48 2.69
N ARG A 77 -20.05 18.70 3.69
CA ARG A 77 -20.50 18.85 5.10
C ARG A 77 -20.64 20.30 5.58
N ALA A 78 -20.19 21.28 4.80
CA ALA A 78 -20.42 22.69 5.14
C ALA A 78 -21.90 23.08 4.97
N GLU A 79 -22.63 22.45 4.02
CA GLU A 79 -24.05 22.73 3.79
C GLU A 79 -24.97 21.88 4.68
N GLU A 80 -24.61 20.63 4.99
CA GLU A 80 -25.44 19.77 5.87
C GLU A 80 -25.34 20.14 7.36
N ALA A 81 -24.21 20.74 7.80
CA ALA A 81 -24.06 21.26 9.17
C ALA A 81 -24.70 22.66 9.37
N ALA A 82 -24.89 23.45 8.30
CA ALA A 82 -25.55 24.75 8.38
C ALA A 82 -27.10 24.65 8.43
N GLY A 83 -27.68 23.52 8.00
CA GLY A 83 -29.14 23.32 7.93
C GLY A 83 -29.84 22.95 9.23
N VAL A 84 -29.13 22.65 10.32
CA VAL A 84 -29.74 22.04 11.54
C VAL A 84 -29.82 22.99 12.75
N LEU A 85 -29.25 24.20 12.71
CA LEU A 85 -29.30 25.12 13.85
C LEU A 85 -30.10 26.41 13.61
N ILE A 86 -31.30 26.30 13.02
CA ILE A 86 -32.39 27.25 13.30
C ILE A 86 -33.65 26.47 13.67
N ARG A 87 -33.68 25.95 14.91
CA ARG A 87 -34.92 25.82 15.69
C ARG A 87 -34.64 25.61 17.19
N GLN A 88 -34.48 26.75 17.85
CA GLN A 88 -34.98 27.07 19.19
C GLN A 88 -34.25 26.56 20.46
N PRO A 89 -34.43 27.29 21.59
CA PRO A 89 -33.34 27.64 22.50
C PRO A 89 -33.48 27.01 23.90
N ALA A 90 -32.59 27.45 24.79
CA ALA A 90 -32.60 27.31 26.25
C ALA A 90 -31.87 26.09 26.82
N MET A 91 -30.70 26.40 27.39
CA MET A 91 -30.16 25.89 28.67
C MET A 91 -29.96 24.38 28.74
N ARG A 92 -28.71 23.87 28.73
CA ARG A 92 -27.96 23.16 29.82
C ARG A 92 -26.55 22.76 29.32
N ASP A 93 -25.55 22.96 30.19
CA ASP A 93 -24.20 22.39 30.25
C ASP A 93 -23.29 22.37 29.01
N GLU A 94 -22.30 23.25 29.07
CA GLU A 94 -21.19 23.42 28.13
C GLU A 94 -20.20 22.26 28.25
N VAL A 95 -20.38 21.22 27.43
CA VAL A 95 -19.32 20.24 27.13
C VAL A 95 -18.65 20.70 25.83
N PRO A 96 -17.38 21.16 25.84
CA PRO A 96 -16.68 21.54 24.62
C PRO A 96 -16.31 20.24 23.89
N THR A 97 -17.26 19.73 23.10
CA THR A 97 -17.03 18.54 22.29
C THR A 97 -16.21 18.96 21.07
N SER A 98 -14.91 19.17 21.27
CA SER A 98 -13.91 19.33 20.21
C SER A 98 -13.83 18.01 19.44
N THR A 99 -14.78 17.77 18.54
CA THR A 99 -14.75 16.66 17.58
C THR A 99 -13.77 17.03 16.47
N GLY A 100 -12.48 17.12 16.84
CA GLY A 100 -11.39 17.22 15.89
C GLY A 100 -11.33 15.94 15.06
N SER A 101 -11.33 16.07 13.74
CA SER A 101 -10.99 14.95 12.85
C SER A 101 -9.49 14.67 12.99
N TYR A 102 -9.12 13.42 13.25
CA TYR A 102 -7.72 12.98 13.28
C TYR A 102 -7.38 12.22 11.99
N CYS A 103 -6.13 12.34 11.55
CA CYS A 103 -5.61 11.52 10.45
C CYS A 103 -5.48 10.07 10.91
N PHE A 104 -6.04 9.12 10.16
CA PHE A 104 -5.96 7.69 10.47
C PHE A 104 -4.51 7.15 10.41
N GLY A 105 -3.65 7.76 9.58
CA GLY A 105 -2.26 7.31 9.41
C GLY A 105 -1.30 7.80 10.49
N CYS A 106 -1.36 9.07 10.86
CA CYS A 106 -0.40 9.70 11.77
C CYS A 106 -1.01 10.20 13.09
N LEU A 107 -2.32 10.07 13.26
CA LEU A 107 -3.08 10.50 14.45
C LEU A 107 -2.96 12.00 14.77
N ARG A 108 -2.43 12.81 13.85
CA ARG A 108 -2.41 14.27 14.00
C ARG A 108 -3.81 14.83 13.76
N GLU A 109 -4.14 15.89 14.48
CA GLU A 109 -5.39 16.61 14.31
C GLU A 109 -5.40 17.32 12.94
N VAL A 110 -6.46 17.05 12.18
CA VAL A 110 -6.77 17.66 10.89
C VAL A 110 -7.85 18.70 11.19
N SER A 111 -7.43 19.85 11.69
CA SER A 111 -8.32 20.94 12.09
C SER A 111 -9.03 21.54 10.86
N GLN A 112 -10.29 21.93 11.03
CA GLN A 112 -11.08 22.57 9.97
C GLN A 112 -10.39 23.81 9.39
N PRO A 113 -10.63 24.16 8.10
CA PRO A 113 -10.11 25.38 7.48
C PRO A 113 -10.79 26.61 8.11
N GLY A 114 -10.30 27.07 9.27
CA GLY A 114 -10.94 28.16 9.99
C GLY A 114 -10.12 28.87 11.07
N ALA A 115 -8.94 28.37 11.46
CA ALA A 115 -8.11 29.07 12.43
C ALA A 115 -6.61 28.98 12.07
N ALA A 116 -6.03 30.15 11.76
CA ALA A 116 -4.60 30.40 11.67
C ALA A 116 -3.79 29.64 10.59
N GLY A 117 -3.87 30.11 9.34
CA GLY A 117 -2.71 30.20 8.44
C GLY A 117 -2.05 28.91 7.93
N GLN A 118 -2.54 27.71 8.27
CA GLN A 118 -2.08 26.44 7.71
C GLN A 118 -3.24 25.76 6.96
N LEU A 119 -3.14 25.72 5.63
CA LEU A 119 -4.06 24.93 4.79
C LEU A 119 -3.82 23.43 5.06
N HIS A 120 -4.53 22.87 6.03
CA HIS A 120 -4.56 21.42 6.19
C HIS A 120 -5.66 20.85 5.29
N LEU A 121 -5.27 20.34 4.12
CA LEU A 121 -6.19 19.64 3.23
C LEU A 121 -6.61 18.31 3.87
N THR A 122 -7.92 18.13 4.05
CA THR A 122 -8.52 16.89 4.52
C THR A 122 -8.81 15.99 3.33
N LEU A 123 -8.13 14.84 3.27
CA LEU A 123 -8.26 13.88 2.18
C LEU A 123 -8.98 12.63 2.68
N ARG A 124 -9.89 12.09 1.88
CA ARG A 124 -10.68 10.89 2.23
C ARG A 124 -10.49 9.79 1.19
N CYS A 125 -10.26 8.57 1.68
CA CYS A 125 -10.23 7.39 0.83
C CYS A 125 -11.65 7.02 0.38
N GLY A 126 -11.88 6.84 -0.93
CA GLY A 126 -13.19 6.46 -1.47
C GLY A 126 -13.68 5.06 -1.09
N ARG A 127 -12.80 4.18 -0.59
CA ARG A 127 -13.15 2.79 -0.19
C ARG A 127 -13.44 2.70 1.31
N CYS A 128 -12.43 2.93 2.15
CA CYS A 128 -12.58 2.79 3.61
C CYS A 128 -13.16 4.04 4.31
N LYS A 129 -13.35 5.15 3.56
CA LYS A 129 -13.90 6.43 4.05
C LYS A 129 -13.13 7.07 5.21
N GLN A 130 -11.92 6.60 5.49
CA GLN A 130 -11.01 7.16 6.50
C GLN A 130 -10.38 8.47 6.02
N VAL A 131 -10.02 9.32 6.99
CA VAL A 131 -9.44 10.65 6.78
C VAL A 131 -7.91 10.58 6.87
N PHE A 132 -7.23 11.26 5.94
CA PHE A 132 -5.79 11.37 5.86
C PHE A 132 -5.36 12.83 5.68
N CYS A 133 -4.19 13.17 6.23
CA CYS A 133 -3.51 14.43 5.92
C CYS A 133 -2.74 14.31 4.60
N PHE A 134 -2.34 15.46 4.04
CA PHE A 134 -1.54 15.53 2.82
C PHE A 134 -0.22 14.72 2.90
N GLU A 135 0.47 14.75 4.05
CA GLU A 135 1.71 13.97 4.23
C GLU A 135 1.45 12.45 4.17
N CYS A 136 0.37 11.99 4.81
CA CYS A 136 0.01 10.57 4.78
C CYS A 136 -0.49 10.13 3.41
N ASP A 137 -1.18 11.01 2.68
CA ASP A 137 -1.58 10.77 1.29
C ASP A 137 -0.36 10.58 0.37
N ALA A 138 0.60 11.50 0.41
CA ALA A 138 1.83 11.40 -0.37
C ALA A 138 2.61 10.12 -0.01
N TYR A 139 2.75 9.82 1.29
CA TYR A 139 3.42 8.60 1.73
C TYR A 139 2.75 7.32 1.23
N VAL A 140 1.41 7.29 1.22
CA VAL A 140 0.65 6.14 0.70
C VAL A 140 0.84 5.99 -0.81
N HIS A 141 0.82 7.08 -1.58
CA HIS A 141 0.89 6.99 -3.04
C HIS A 141 2.32 6.82 -3.58
N GLU A 142 3.36 7.21 -2.85
CA GLU A 142 4.75 7.15 -3.32
C GLU A 142 5.57 6.01 -2.71
N GLN A 143 5.31 5.63 -1.45
CA GLN A 143 6.17 4.69 -0.72
C GLN A 143 5.43 3.43 -0.32
N LEU A 144 4.32 3.57 0.40
CA LEU A 144 3.62 2.42 0.99
C LEU A 144 2.79 1.66 -0.06
N HIS A 145 2.24 2.37 -1.04
CA HIS A 145 1.39 1.86 -2.12
C HIS A 145 0.24 0.95 -1.66
N ASN A 146 -0.20 1.12 -0.41
CA ASN A 146 -1.34 0.45 0.20
C ASN A 146 -2.05 1.45 1.12
N CYS A 147 -3.38 1.50 1.07
CA CYS A 147 -4.16 2.33 1.99
C CYS A 147 -4.28 1.60 3.33
N PRO A 148 -3.73 2.12 4.44
CA PRO A 148 -3.80 1.44 5.74
C PRO A 148 -5.26 1.24 6.19
N GLY A 149 -6.15 2.19 5.90
CA GLY A 149 -7.57 2.04 6.23
C GLY A 149 -8.26 0.89 5.50
N CYS A 150 -7.87 0.58 4.25
CA CYS A 150 -8.45 -0.54 3.50
C CYS A 150 -7.92 -1.89 3.99
N GLU A 151 -6.65 -1.95 4.37
CA GLU A 151 -6.02 -3.18 4.88
C GLU A 151 -6.50 -3.52 6.31
N PHE A 152 -6.76 -2.52 7.16
CA PHE A 152 -7.23 -2.73 8.54
C PHE A 152 -8.76 -2.79 8.68
N GLY A 153 -9.49 -2.08 7.81
CA GLY A 153 -10.93 -1.84 7.96
C GLY A 153 -11.74 -2.42 6.80
N GLY A 154 -11.53 -3.70 6.50
CA GLY A 154 -12.20 -4.40 5.39
C GLY A 154 -13.72 -4.23 5.42
N THR A 155 -14.23 -3.38 4.53
CA THR A 155 -15.62 -3.35 4.08
C THR A 155 -15.63 -3.24 2.57
#